data_AF-A0A840S824-F1
#
_entry.id   AF-A0A840S824-F1
#
_cell.length_a   1.000
_cell.length_b   1.000
_cell.length_c   1.000
_cell.angle_alpha   90.00
_cell.angle_beta   90.00
_cell.angle_gamma   90.00
#
_symmetry.space_group_name_H-M   'P 1'
#
loop_
_entity.id
_entity.type
_entity.pdbx_description
1 polymer ?
#
loop_
_entity_poly.entity_id
_entity_poly.type
_entity_poly.pdbx_seq_one_letter_code
_entity_poly.pdbx_strand_id
1 'polypeptide(L)'
;MNGAEFLHKARSAGLLSPEATWPQGQTRPWPVLVLTALGAWLAVIPLLLLVGALFGRWVDEGPTLFVLGSAALALAVVLLRSPGLPLFVEQLAVPVLLVGLLCLGWGLHRELSERWVWGLIALLQLLLAAFLSPAWLRKLLGAGAAALFLLAWQPRFWGPEASFWLPTLALTALLGLAWWERWPARWALWADAVGAGWFLVLAVALALQSGMSFLVGGVMDAGGSWSAGWHSPWQREGLWALPLVLLAGGLLARRWPGLRSAQGAGAVLLLAALAWVLPALGPLALLAALALRQQRGRLAVAAGVAALWVLGSFYYRLDWALQHKALGLVGLGALTALLVRWQRGGAQPRSEGAGALARPWGLGLSLAAGLLLVNAGIVLKERLIQQGQPVFVELAPVDPRSLMQGDFMRLDYALLRLATVPEPGPQTGAQRPMLVLARDARGVAQWRRLHREGEALADDELRVELSPKAGRWTLVSDAWFFKEGEAARWEAARYAEFRVDASGRALLVGLRGADLRPL
;
A
#
# COMPACT_ATOMS: atom_id res chain seq x y z
N MET A 1 31.95 20.75 -8.29
CA MET A 1 33.18 20.35 -7.57
C MET A 1 33.71 19.09 -8.23
N ASN A 2 34.89 19.18 -8.82
CA ASN A 2 35.55 18.01 -9.41
C ASN A 2 36.02 17.07 -8.29
N GLY A 3 36.05 15.75 -8.53
CA GLY A 3 36.45 14.78 -7.50
C GLY A 3 37.85 15.04 -6.92
N ALA A 4 38.76 15.58 -7.74
CA ALA A 4 40.09 16.00 -7.33
C ALA A 4 40.08 17.16 -6.31
N GLU A 5 39.21 18.16 -6.49
CA GLU A 5 39.09 19.29 -5.54
C GLU A 5 38.52 18.83 -4.19
N PHE A 6 37.57 17.89 -4.22
CA PHE A 6 36.96 17.34 -3.00
C PHE A 6 37.98 16.52 -2.19
N LEU A 7 38.79 15.70 -2.88
CA LEU A 7 39.92 14.98 -2.28
C LEU A 7 40.94 15.91 -1.68
N HIS A 8 41.33 16.95 -2.41
CA HIS A 8 42.30 17.91 -1.93
C HIS A 8 41.78 18.64 -0.68
N LYS A 9 40.51 19.06 -0.67
CA LYS A 9 39.86 19.66 0.51
C LYS A 9 39.79 18.70 1.69
N ALA A 10 39.44 17.44 1.46
CA ALA A 10 39.33 16.44 2.51
C ALA A 10 40.71 16.06 3.09
N ARG A 11 41.76 15.99 2.27
CA ARG A 11 43.15 15.81 2.70
C ARG A 11 43.66 17.03 3.47
N SER A 12 43.41 18.25 2.97
CA SER A 12 43.82 19.48 3.67
C SER A 12 43.09 19.69 5.00
N ALA A 13 41.89 19.11 5.16
CA ALA A 13 41.15 19.10 6.41
C ALA A 13 41.55 17.96 7.37
N GLY A 14 42.55 17.13 7.00
CA GLY A 14 43.00 15.99 7.81
C GLY A 14 42.00 14.83 7.90
N LEU A 15 40.95 14.81 7.06
CA LEU A 15 39.89 13.80 7.09
C LEU A 15 40.27 12.52 6.34
N LEU A 16 41.29 12.58 5.47
CA LEU A 16 41.76 11.46 4.66
C LEU A 16 43.28 11.38 4.72
N SER A 17 43.82 10.15 4.66
CA SER A 17 45.27 9.95 4.57
C SER A 17 45.84 10.56 3.29
N PRO A 18 47.14 10.94 3.26
CA PRO A 18 47.80 11.49 2.06
C PRO A 18 47.68 10.56 0.84
N GLU A 19 47.60 9.25 1.08
CA GLU A 19 47.50 8.19 0.08
C GLU A 19 46.08 7.91 -0.42
N ALA A 20 45.04 8.51 0.18
CA ALA A 20 43.65 8.21 -0.16
C ALA A 20 43.33 8.62 -1.61
N THR A 21 43.14 7.66 -2.51
CA THR A 21 42.79 7.90 -3.91
C THR A 21 41.28 8.04 -4.10
N TRP A 22 40.87 8.70 -5.19
CA TRP A 22 39.44 8.76 -5.54
C TRP A 22 39.01 7.32 -5.83
N PRO A 23 37.90 6.83 -5.25
CA PRO A 23 37.41 5.50 -5.57
C PRO A 23 37.24 5.45 -7.09
N GLN A 24 38.03 4.59 -7.75
CA GLN A 24 37.81 4.24 -9.13
C GLN A 24 36.48 3.51 -9.15
N GLY A 25 35.40 4.27 -9.32
CA GLY A 25 34.09 3.70 -9.55
C GLY A 25 34.24 2.80 -10.76
N GLN A 26 34.04 1.49 -10.59
CA GLN A 26 33.77 0.63 -11.73
C GLN A 26 32.54 1.22 -12.42
N THR A 27 32.76 2.01 -13.45
CA THR A 27 31.73 2.64 -14.29
C THR A 27 31.12 1.55 -15.17
N ARG A 28 30.52 0.54 -14.53
CA ARG A 28 29.71 -0.46 -15.20
C ARG A 28 28.29 0.11 -15.27
N PRO A 29 27.68 0.24 -16.46
CA PRO A 29 26.33 0.76 -16.59
C PRO A 29 25.37 -0.08 -15.72
N TRP A 30 24.59 0.58 -14.86
CA TRP A 30 23.65 -0.11 -13.98
C TRP A 30 22.67 -1.05 -14.71
N PRO A 31 22.23 -0.80 -15.96
CA PRO A 31 21.35 -1.75 -16.67
C PRO A 31 22.07 -3.05 -16.98
N VAL A 32 23.35 -3.00 -17.37
CA VAL A 32 24.16 -4.20 -17.65
C VAL A 32 24.35 -5.00 -16.38
N LEU A 33 24.58 -4.34 -15.24
CA LEU A 33 24.65 -5.01 -13.93
C LEU A 33 23.33 -5.67 -13.57
N VAL A 34 22.18 -5.03 -13.81
CA VAL A 34 20.86 -5.59 -13.50
C VAL A 34 20.53 -6.77 -14.41
N LEU A 35 20.77 -6.67 -15.73
CA LEU A 35 20.53 -7.75 -16.69
C LEU A 35 21.45 -8.96 -16.43
N THR A 36 22.74 -8.72 -16.17
CA THR A 36 23.68 -9.79 -15.82
C THR A 36 23.38 -10.41 -14.46
N ALA A 37 22.96 -9.60 -13.48
CA ALA A 37 22.49 -10.11 -12.18
C ALA A 37 21.21 -10.93 -12.33
N LEU A 38 20.20 -10.49 -13.09
CA LEU A 38 18.97 -11.25 -13.32
C LEU A 38 19.23 -12.60 -13.98
N GLY A 39 20.05 -12.62 -15.04
CA GLY A 39 20.45 -13.86 -15.71
C GLY A 39 21.21 -14.80 -14.77
N ALA A 40 22.14 -14.27 -13.97
CA ALA A 40 22.85 -15.06 -12.97
C ALA A 40 21.91 -15.55 -11.86
N TRP A 41 21.01 -14.73 -11.34
CA TRP A 41 20.11 -15.07 -10.24
C TRP A 41 19.05 -16.10 -10.66
N LEU A 42 18.61 -16.08 -11.92
CA LEU A 42 17.81 -17.17 -12.48
C LEU A 42 18.54 -18.52 -12.43
N ALA A 43 19.89 -18.52 -12.42
CA ALA A 43 20.68 -19.74 -12.28
C ALA A 43 20.59 -20.41 -10.89
N VAL A 44 20.02 -19.74 -9.88
CA VAL A 44 19.72 -20.38 -8.57
C VAL A 44 18.83 -21.61 -8.76
N ILE A 45 17.80 -21.51 -9.60
CA ILE A 45 16.85 -22.60 -9.84
C ILE A 45 17.54 -23.83 -10.45
N PRO A 46 18.25 -23.76 -11.60
CA PRO A 46 18.94 -24.92 -12.15
C PRO A 46 20.08 -25.41 -11.25
N LEU A 47 20.75 -24.54 -10.47
CA LEU A 47 21.74 -24.98 -9.50
C LEU A 47 21.11 -25.81 -8.36
N LEU A 48 19.95 -25.40 -7.84
CA LEU A 48 19.20 -26.20 -6.86
C LEU A 48 18.72 -27.52 -7.45
N LEU A 49 18.21 -27.51 -8.69
CA LEU A 49 17.83 -28.73 -9.39
C LEU A 49 19.04 -29.66 -9.61
N LEU A 50 20.21 -29.11 -9.93
CA LEU A 50 21.44 -29.89 -10.08
C LEU A 50 21.86 -30.51 -8.75
N VAL A 51 21.82 -29.75 -7.64
CA VAL A 51 22.09 -30.28 -6.30
C VAL A 51 21.10 -31.41 -5.97
N GLY A 52 19.82 -31.20 -6.23
CA GLY A 52 18.78 -32.22 -6.06
C GLY A 52 18.96 -33.44 -6.96
N ALA A 53 19.41 -33.27 -8.20
CA ALA A 53 19.63 -34.38 -9.13
C ALA A 53 20.88 -35.18 -8.79
N LEU A 54 22.00 -34.52 -8.44
CA LEU A 54 23.27 -35.17 -8.11
C LEU A 54 23.22 -35.86 -6.75
N PHE A 55 22.54 -35.25 -5.79
CA PHE A 55 22.58 -35.69 -4.40
C PHE A 55 21.21 -36.11 -3.86
N GLY A 56 20.14 -36.15 -4.66
CA GLY A 56 18.75 -36.34 -4.18
C GLY A 56 18.54 -37.46 -3.17
N ARG A 57 19.14 -38.64 -3.40
CA ARG A 57 19.08 -39.76 -2.45
C ARG A 57 19.79 -39.51 -1.11
N TRP A 58 20.82 -38.66 -1.12
CA TRP A 58 21.64 -38.26 0.04
C TRP A 58 21.23 -36.89 0.61
N VAL A 59 20.31 -36.20 -0.06
CA VAL A 59 19.67 -34.95 0.38
C VAL A 59 18.59 -35.26 1.41
N ASP A 60 17.97 -36.44 1.33
CA ASP A 60 16.93 -36.90 2.25
C ASP A 60 17.51 -37.59 3.51
N GLU A 61 18.76 -38.06 3.47
CA GLU A 61 19.41 -38.75 4.61
C GLU A 61 20.89 -38.33 4.73
N GLY A 62 21.26 -37.71 5.86
CA GLY A 62 22.66 -37.42 6.21
C GLY A 62 23.12 -35.95 6.16
N PRO A 63 24.41 -35.67 6.48
CA PRO A 63 24.97 -34.32 6.62
C PRO A 63 25.30 -33.63 5.28
N THR A 64 24.90 -34.22 4.15
CA THR A 64 25.28 -33.81 2.78
C THR A 64 24.93 -32.35 2.48
N LEU A 65 23.74 -31.90 2.90
CA LEU A 65 23.30 -30.51 2.73
C LEU A 65 24.16 -29.52 3.53
N PHE A 66 24.61 -29.91 4.72
CA PHE A 66 25.50 -29.06 5.54
C PHE A 66 26.87 -28.91 4.89
N VAL A 67 27.43 -30.01 4.38
CA VAL A 67 28.72 -30.01 3.69
C VAL A 67 28.65 -29.20 2.38
N LEU A 68 27.66 -29.48 1.52
CA LEU A 68 27.44 -28.75 0.26
C LEU A 68 27.15 -27.28 0.51
N GLY A 69 26.28 -26.96 1.46
CA GLY A 69 25.93 -25.58 1.80
C GLY A 69 27.14 -24.80 2.31
N SER A 70 27.92 -25.39 3.21
CA SER A 70 29.14 -24.76 3.76
C SER A 70 30.22 -24.59 2.69
N ALA A 71 30.42 -25.59 1.82
CA ALA A 71 31.37 -25.51 0.71
C ALA A 71 30.95 -24.44 -0.31
N ALA A 72 29.67 -24.35 -0.65
CA ALA A 72 29.13 -23.32 -1.53
C ALA A 72 29.31 -21.92 -0.93
N LEU A 73 29.03 -21.72 0.36
CA LEU A 73 29.27 -20.44 1.04
C LEU A 73 30.75 -20.07 1.07
N ALA A 74 31.64 -21.02 1.38
CA ALA A 74 33.08 -20.79 1.35
C ALA A 74 33.55 -20.37 -0.06
N LEU A 75 33.09 -21.07 -1.10
CA LEU A 75 33.38 -20.73 -2.49
C LEU A 75 32.87 -19.34 -2.85
N ALA A 76 31.62 -19.01 -2.49
CA ALA A 76 31.03 -17.70 -2.73
C ALA A 76 31.83 -16.58 -2.05
N VAL A 77 32.27 -16.78 -0.80
CA VAL A 77 33.10 -15.81 -0.07
C VAL A 77 34.46 -15.64 -0.74
N VAL A 78 35.11 -16.73 -1.17
CA VAL A 78 36.39 -16.67 -1.88
C VAL A 78 36.24 -15.89 -3.19
N LEU A 79 35.24 -16.23 -4.01
CA LEU A 79 34.97 -15.53 -5.27
C LEU A 79 34.69 -14.04 -5.04
N LEU A 80 33.79 -13.68 -4.12
CA LEU A 80 33.41 -12.29 -3.86
C LEU A 80 34.50 -11.45 -3.18
N ARG A 81 35.55 -12.08 -2.64
CA ARG A 81 36.72 -11.38 -2.09
C ARG A 81 37.88 -11.27 -3.08
N SER A 82 37.83 -12.01 -4.18
CA SER A 82 38.93 -12.07 -5.15
C SER A 82 38.88 -10.83 -6.07
N PRO A 83 39.91 -9.96 -6.04
CA PRO A 83 39.95 -8.80 -6.93
C PRO A 83 40.16 -9.23 -8.38
N GLY A 84 39.57 -8.49 -9.33
CA GLY A 84 39.86 -8.66 -10.76
C GLY A 84 39.10 -9.79 -11.48
N LEU A 85 38.08 -10.40 -10.86
CA LEU A 85 37.26 -11.40 -11.53
C LEU A 85 36.46 -10.82 -12.71
N PRO A 86 36.26 -11.59 -13.80
CA PRO A 86 35.29 -11.25 -14.84
C PRO A 86 33.89 -11.04 -14.23
N LEU A 87 33.14 -10.05 -14.73
CA LEU A 87 31.81 -9.70 -14.22
C LEU A 87 30.88 -10.92 -14.11
N PHE A 88 30.91 -11.82 -15.08
CA PHE A 88 30.09 -13.03 -15.07
C PHE A 88 30.38 -13.92 -13.85
N VAL A 89 31.66 -14.12 -13.51
CA VAL A 89 32.08 -14.96 -12.37
C VAL A 89 31.71 -14.28 -11.05
N GLU A 90 31.87 -12.96 -10.97
CA GLU A 90 31.43 -12.16 -9.81
C GLU A 90 29.90 -12.28 -9.61
N GLN A 91 29.11 -12.22 -10.70
CA GLN A 91 27.66 -12.37 -10.63
C GLN A 91 27.23 -13.81 -10.32
N LEU A 92 27.98 -14.83 -10.76
CA LEU A 92 27.73 -16.25 -10.44
C LEU A 92 27.95 -16.57 -8.95
N ALA A 93 28.83 -15.83 -8.28
CA ALA A 93 29.06 -16.02 -6.85
C ALA A 93 27.83 -15.72 -5.99
N VAL A 94 26.90 -14.90 -6.48
CA VAL A 94 25.67 -14.53 -5.76
C VAL A 94 24.65 -15.68 -5.74
N PRO A 95 24.32 -16.34 -6.87
CA PRO A 95 23.60 -17.60 -6.87
C PRO A 95 24.23 -18.68 -6.01
N VAL A 96 25.56 -18.84 -6.07
CA VAL A 96 26.27 -19.83 -5.25
C VAL A 96 26.10 -19.51 -3.75
N LEU A 97 26.17 -18.23 -3.37
CA LEU A 97 25.87 -17.77 -2.01
C LEU A 97 24.44 -18.13 -1.60
N LEU A 98 23.45 -17.85 -2.46
CA LEU A 98 22.04 -18.13 -2.20
C LEU A 98 21.77 -19.63 -2.08
N VAL A 99 22.32 -20.45 -2.98
CA VAL A 99 22.25 -21.91 -2.92
C VAL A 99 22.87 -22.42 -1.62
N GLY A 100 24.04 -21.88 -1.22
CA GLY A 100 24.66 -22.21 0.06
C GLY A 100 23.75 -21.92 1.26
N LEU A 101 23.15 -20.72 1.30
CA LEU A 101 22.18 -20.33 2.35
C LEU A 101 20.93 -21.22 2.34
N LEU A 102 20.40 -21.56 1.17
CA LEU A 102 19.21 -22.39 1.01
C LEU A 102 19.47 -23.86 1.41
N CYS A 103 20.61 -24.43 1.01
CA CYS A 103 21.00 -25.79 1.40
C CYS A 103 21.19 -25.89 2.92
N LEU A 104 21.87 -24.91 3.54
CA LEU A 104 21.98 -24.87 5.00
C LEU A 104 20.64 -24.64 5.68
N GLY A 105 19.79 -23.76 5.15
CA GLY A 105 18.45 -23.51 5.67
C GLY A 105 17.59 -24.77 5.64
N TRP A 106 17.62 -25.52 4.53
CA TRP A 106 16.92 -26.79 4.38
C TRP A 106 17.48 -27.86 5.31
N GLY A 107 18.81 -27.98 5.42
CA GLY A 107 19.46 -28.89 6.35
C GLY A 107 19.05 -28.61 7.80
N LEU A 108 19.12 -27.34 8.24
CA LEU A 108 18.69 -26.93 9.58
C LEU A 108 17.20 -27.16 9.82
N HIS A 109 16.35 -26.99 8.80
CA HIS A 109 14.92 -27.22 8.93
C HIS A 109 14.55 -28.68 9.22
N ARG A 110 15.44 -29.62 8.86
CA ARG A 110 15.28 -31.04 9.21
C ARG A 110 15.57 -31.32 10.69
N GLU A 111 16.49 -30.59 11.29
CA GLU A 111 16.97 -30.86 12.66
C GLU A 111 16.35 -29.93 13.70
N LEU A 112 15.92 -28.73 13.31
CA LEU A 112 15.47 -27.68 14.20
C LEU A 112 14.09 -27.16 13.80
N SER A 113 13.34 -26.68 14.79
CA SER A 113 12.08 -25.97 14.55
C SER A 113 12.29 -24.72 13.70
N GLU A 114 11.34 -24.38 12.82
CA GLU A 114 11.39 -23.22 11.90
C GLU A 114 11.92 -21.92 12.53
N ARG A 115 11.48 -21.57 13.74
CA ARG A 115 11.94 -20.35 14.44
C ARG A 115 13.47 -20.26 14.58
N TRP A 116 14.12 -21.39 14.89
CA TRP A 116 15.57 -21.46 15.07
C TRP A 116 16.28 -21.42 13.73
N VAL A 117 15.71 -22.04 12.70
CA VAL A 117 16.23 -21.96 11.33
C VAL A 117 16.28 -20.51 10.86
N TRP A 118 15.17 -19.79 10.98
CA TRP A 118 15.09 -18.38 10.59
C TRP A 118 16.10 -17.53 11.36
N GLY A 119 16.21 -17.71 12.68
CA GLY A 119 17.17 -16.99 13.52
C GLY A 119 18.64 -17.28 13.19
N LEU A 120 18.99 -18.55 12.99
CA LEU A 120 20.36 -18.98 12.66
C LEU A 120 20.80 -18.51 11.28
N ILE A 121 19.92 -18.60 10.28
CA ILE A 121 20.21 -18.09 8.93
C ILE A 121 20.29 -16.56 8.94
N ALA A 122 19.47 -15.86 9.73
CA ALA A 122 19.60 -14.41 9.90
C ALA A 122 20.98 -14.04 10.50
N LEU A 123 21.42 -14.74 11.54
CA LEU A 123 22.75 -14.55 12.13
C LEU A 123 23.86 -14.84 11.12
N LEU A 124 23.75 -15.93 10.37
CA LEU A 124 24.70 -16.30 9.32
C LEU A 124 24.80 -15.21 8.24
N GLN A 125 23.68 -14.60 7.83
CA GLN A 125 23.70 -13.49 6.87
C GLN A 125 24.43 -12.25 7.43
N LEU A 126 24.26 -11.93 8.71
CA LEU A 126 25.00 -10.84 9.36
C LEU A 126 26.51 -11.13 9.42
N LEU A 127 26.88 -12.38 9.74
CA LEU A 127 28.28 -12.84 9.72
C LEU A 127 28.87 -12.75 8.31
N LEU A 128 28.17 -13.26 7.29
CA LEU A 128 28.60 -13.16 5.90
C LEU A 128 28.77 -11.70 5.46
N ALA A 129 27.86 -10.81 5.87
CA ALA A 129 28.00 -9.39 5.56
C ALA A 129 29.29 -8.78 6.13
N ALA A 130 29.83 -9.31 7.24
CA ALA A 130 31.09 -8.88 7.82
C ALA A 130 32.31 -9.32 6.98
N PHE A 131 32.24 -10.50 6.35
CA PHE A 131 33.33 -11.04 5.51
C PHE A 131 33.32 -10.52 4.07
N LEU A 132 32.15 -10.18 3.54
CA LEU A 132 31.99 -9.74 2.15
C LEU A 132 32.24 -8.24 2.02
N SER A 133 32.98 -7.82 0.99
CA SER A 133 33.31 -6.41 0.73
C SER A 133 32.24 -5.60 -0.04
N PRO A 134 31.41 -6.18 -0.95
CA PRO A 134 30.50 -5.36 -1.76
C PRO A 134 29.37 -4.73 -0.94
N ALA A 135 29.29 -3.40 -0.96
CA ALA A 135 28.31 -2.65 -0.16
C ALA A 135 26.85 -2.94 -0.55
N TRP A 136 26.57 -3.22 -1.83
CA TRP A 136 25.23 -3.59 -2.28
C TRP A 136 24.80 -4.96 -1.74
N LEU A 137 25.74 -5.92 -1.66
CA LEU A 137 25.48 -7.26 -1.14
C LEU A 137 25.28 -7.23 0.38
N ARG A 138 26.06 -6.41 1.10
CA ARG A 138 25.84 -6.16 2.54
C ARG A 138 24.45 -5.60 2.82
N LYS A 139 23.92 -4.73 1.94
CA LYS A 139 22.53 -4.24 2.05
C LYS A 139 21.52 -5.38 1.87
N LEU A 140 21.70 -6.24 0.87
CA LEU A 140 20.80 -7.37 0.66
C LEU A 140 20.85 -8.38 1.81
N LEU A 141 22.03 -8.70 2.34
CA LEU A 141 22.18 -9.57 3.49
C LEU A 141 21.61 -8.94 4.77
N GLY A 142 21.76 -7.63 4.95
CA GLY A 142 21.11 -6.92 6.07
C GLY A 142 19.59 -6.90 5.95
N ALA A 143 19.06 -6.75 4.73
CA ALA A 143 17.63 -6.87 4.47
C ALA A 143 17.13 -8.29 4.76
N GLY A 144 17.79 -9.31 4.21
CA GLY A 144 17.45 -10.71 4.44
C GLY A 144 17.51 -11.09 5.93
N ALA A 145 18.55 -10.66 6.65
CA ALA A 145 18.67 -10.89 8.09
C ALA A 145 17.51 -10.27 8.88
N ALA A 146 17.14 -9.02 8.58
CA ALA A 146 16.00 -8.37 9.22
C ALA A 146 14.67 -9.08 8.90
N ALA A 147 14.47 -9.50 7.64
CA ALA A 147 13.26 -10.20 7.22
C ALA A 147 13.14 -11.55 7.93
N LEU A 148 14.21 -12.35 7.93
CA LEU A 148 14.26 -13.64 8.60
C LEU A 148 14.10 -13.52 10.12
N PHE A 149 14.66 -12.49 10.74
CA PHE A 149 14.45 -12.21 12.17
C PHE A 149 12.97 -11.95 12.47
N LEU A 150 12.28 -11.14 11.64
CA LEU A 150 10.85 -10.91 11.79
C LEU A 150 10.03 -12.20 11.58
N LEU A 151 10.43 -13.05 10.63
CA LEU A 151 9.79 -14.36 10.40
C LEU A 151 9.99 -15.31 11.60
N ALA A 152 11.16 -15.30 12.24
CA ALA A 152 11.45 -16.08 13.45
C ALA A 152 10.55 -15.69 14.63
N TRP A 153 9.99 -14.48 14.60
CA TRP A 153 9.16 -13.91 15.65
C TRP A 153 7.66 -13.88 15.32
N GLN A 154 7.22 -14.64 14.31
CA GLN A 154 5.81 -14.71 13.97
C GLN A 154 4.96 -15.30 15.12
N PRO A 155 3.71 -14.84 15.30
CA PRO A 155 2.84 -15.33 16.38
C PRO A 155 2.63 -16.84 16.40
N ARG A 156 2.66 -17.51 15.24
CA ARG A 156 2.56 -18.97 15.14
C ARG A 156 3.60 -19.75 15.97
N PHE A 157 4.75 -19.14 16.29
CA PHE A 157 5.81 -19.80 17.06
C PHE A 157 5.83 -19.48 18.56
N TRP A 158 5.23 -18.35 18.94
CA TRP A 158 5.32 -17.79 20.30
C TRP A 158 3.94 -17.67 20.97
N GLY A 159 2.89 -18.09 20.28
CA GLY A 159 1.50 -18.02 20.74
C GLY A 159 0.78 -16.75 20.23
N PRO A 160 -0.55 -16.71 20.37
CA PRO A 160 -1.38 -15.58 19.91
C PRO A 160 -1.05 -14.25 20.62
N GLU A 161 -0.45 -14.31 21.80
CA GLU A 161 -0.02 -13.15 22.59
C GLU A 161 1.27 -12.49 22.05
N ALA A 162 1.99 -13.17 21.18
CA ALA A 162 3.25 -12.67 20.65
C ALA A 162 3.03 -11.44 19.77
N SER A 163 3.68 -10.34 20.17
CA SER A 163 3.51 -9.04 19.53
C SER A 163 4.46 -8.87 18.36
N PHE A 164 3.94 -8.50 17.19
CA PHE A 164 4.74 -7.99 16.06
C PHE A 164 5.58 -6.77 16.43
N TRP A 165 5.09 -5.97 17.38
CA TRP A 165 5.72 -4.70 17.74
C TRP A 165 7.02 -4.90 18.51
N LEU A 166 7.13 -5.94 19.35
CA LEU A 166 8.36 -6.21 20.11
C LEU A 166 9.61 -6.41 19.23
N PRO A 167 9.62 -7.35 18.26
CA PRO A 167 10.79 -7.56 17.41
C PRO A 167 11.05 -6.35 16.50
N THR A 168 10.02 -5.68 15.98
CA THR A 168 10.21 -4.48 15.15
C THR A 168 10.77 -3.29 15.93
N LEU A 169 10.35 -3.11 17.18
CA LEU A 169 10.88 -2.08 18.08
C LEU A 169 12.31 -2.40 18.52
N ALA A 170 12.60 -3.66 18.85
CA ALA A 170 13.96 -4.10 19.12
C ALA A 170 14.86 -3.85 17.91
N LEU A 171 14.39 -4.17 16.71
CA LEU A 171 15.16 -3.98 15.50
C LEU A 171 15.37 -2.49 15.15
N THR A 172 14.37 -1.63 15.33
CA THR A 172 14.52 -0.18 15.14
C THR A 172 15.49 0.44 16.15
N ALA A 173 15.46 -0.01 17.41
CA ALA A 173 16.40 0.42 18.44
C ALA A 173 17.84 0.01 18.12
N LEU A 174 18.07 -1.26 17.74
CA LEU A 174 19.39 -1.76 17.33
C LEU A 174 19.94 -1.01 16.12
N LEU A 175 19.10 -0.70 15.13
CA LEU A 175 19.49 0.14 14.00
C LEU A 175 19.91 1.55 14.45
N GLY A 176 19.14 2.14 15.37
CA GLY A 176 19.46 3.43 15.99
C GLY A 176 20.82 3.41 16.69
N LEU A 177 21.10 2.38 17.48
CA LEU A 177 22.40 2.18 18.15
C LEU A 177 23.53 2.02 17.13
N ALA A 178 23.34 1.17 16.11
CA ALA A 178 24.33 0.94 15.07
C ALA A 178 24.72 2.22 14.30
N TRP A 179 23.78 3.15 14.12
CA TRP A 179 24.04 4.45 13.48
C TRP A 179 24.45 5.56 14.45
N TRP A 180 24.27 5.37 15.76
CA TRP A 180 24.68 6.32 16.79
C TRP A 180 26.12 6.12 17.24
N GLU A 181 26.54 4.86 17.33
CA GLU A 181 27.84 4.47 17.88
C GLU A 181 29.01 4.82 16.94
N ARG A 182 30.14 5.22 17.53
CA ARG A 182 31.35 5.57 16.79
C ARG A 182 32.18 4.32 16.53
N TRP A 183 31.76 3.57 15.51
CA TRP A 183 32.46 2.36 15.09
C TRP A 183 33.85 2.66 14.47
N PRO A 184 34.82 1.75 14.63
CA PRO A 184 36.02 1.75 13.79
C PRO A 184 35.65 1.73 12.31
N ALA A 185 36.45 2.36 11.43
CA ALA A 185 36.10 2.58 10.02
C ALA A 185 35.57 1.34 9.28
N ARG A 186 36.17 0.16 9.51
CA ARG A 186 35.72 -1.12 8.93
C ARG A 186 34.28 -1.48 9.31
N TRP A 187 33.93 -1.29 10.58
CA TRP A 187 32.63 -1.64 11.14
C TRP A 187 31.60 -0.55 10.88
N ALA A 188 32.02 0.70 10.77
CA ALA A 188 31.15 1.79 10.35
C ALA A 188 30.56 1.52 8.96
N LEU A 189 31.41 1.14 7.98
CA LEU A 189 30.95 0.79 6.63
C LEU A 189 30.04 -0.45 6.62
N TRP A 190 30.29 -1.41 7.51
CA TRP A 190 29.47 -2.60 7.65
C TRP A 190 28.08 -2.26 8.22
N ALA A 191 28.03 -1.59 9.38
CA ALA A 191 26.81 -1.20 10.06
C ALA A 191 25.95 -0.26 9.19
N ASP A 192 26.61 0.60 8.43
CA ASP A 192 25.98 1.54 7.53
C ASP A 192 25.28 0.86 6.33
N ALA A 193 25.94 -0.14 5.72
CA ALA A 193 25.40 -0.90 4.59
C ALA A 193 24.32 -1.90 5.05
N VAL A 194 24.60 -2.70 6.07
CA VAL A 194 23.64 -3.66 6.66
C VAL A 194 22.41 -2.91 7.17
N GLY A 195 22.62 -1.82 7.91
CA GLY A 195 21.54 -0.99 8.45
C GLY A 195 20.64 -0.38 7.38
N ALA A 196 21.17 -0.03 6.20
CA ALA A 196 20.34 0.47 5.11
C ALA A 196 19.38 -0.59 4.54
N GLY A 197 19.82 -1.85 4.43
CA GLY A 197 18.96 -2.95 3.99
C GLY A 197 17.90 -3.31 5.03
N TRP A 198 18.34 -3.44 6.28
CA TRP A 198 17.49 -3.63 7.45
C TRP A 198 16.40 -2.55 7.53
N PHE A 199 16.76 -1.29 7.39
CA PHE A 199 15.83 -0.15 7.39
C PHE A 199 14.68 -0.33 6.40
N LEU A 200 14.99 -0.75 5.17
CA LEU A 200 13.98 -0.90 4.11
C LEU A 200 13.00 -2.02 4.45
N VAL A 201 13.50 -3.13 5.01
CA VAL A 201 12.65 -4.24 5.44
C VAL A 201 11.75 -3.83 6.60
N LEU A 202 12.25 -3.07 7.57
CA LEU A 202 11.40 -2.52 8.62
C LEU A 202 10.30 -1.60 8.07
N ALA A 203 10.64 -0.70 7.14
CA ALA A 203 9.66 0.19 6.53
C ALA A 203 8.56 -0.59 5.78
N VAL A 204 8.94 -1.61 5.01
CA VAL A 204 8.01 -2.49 4.29
C VAL A 204 7.18 -3.32 5.27
N ALA A 205 7.79 -3.92 6.29
CA ALA A 205 7.09 -4.71 7.29
C ALA A 205 6.03 -3.88 8.03
N LEU A 206 6.38 -2.65 8.43
CA LEU A 206 5.44 -1.72 9.08
C LEU A 206 4.29 -1.29 8.15
N ALA A 207 4.57 -1.11 6.85
CA ALA A 207 3.55 -0.82 5.84
C ALA A 207 2.59 -2.00 5.64
N LEU A 208 3.13 -3.20 5.37
CA LEU A 208 2.31 -4.41 5.15
C LEU A 208 1.51 -4.79 6.40
N GLN A 209 2.08 -4.61 7.59
CA GLN A 209 1.41 -4.80 8.88
C GLN A 209 0.15 -3.94 9.02
N SER A 210 0.15 -2.74 8.43
CA SER A 210 -0.98 -1.81 8.53
C SER A 210 -2.18 -2.20 7.67
N GLY A 211 -2.04 -3.25 6.84
CA GLY A 211 -3.07 -3.73 5.91
C GLY A 211 -2.93 -3.15 4.51
N MET A 212 -3.92 -3.43 3.66
CA MET A 212 -4.00 -2.89 2.31
C MET A 212 -4.12 -1.37 2.34
N SER A 213 -3.51 -0.69 1.38
CA SER A 213 -3.61 0.76 1.21
C SER A 213 -4.48 1.09 0.01
N PHE A 214 -5.34 2.12 0.11
CA PHE A 214 -6.20 2.52 -1.02
C PHE A 214 -5.39 2.88 -2.28
N LEU A 215 -4.10 3.25 -2.10
CA LEU A 215 -3.16 3.55 -3.17
C LEU A 215 -2.93 2.37 -4.13
N VAL A 216 -3.20 1.13 -3.69
CA VAL A 216 -2.99 -0.09 -4.49
C VAL A 216 -4.24 -0.97 -4.61
N GLY A 217 -5.36 -0.52 -4.03
CA GLY A 217 -6.63 -1.27 -4.00
C GLY A 217 -7.23 -1.63 -5.36
N GLY A 218 -6.82 -0.96 -6.45
CA GLY A 218 -7.29 -1.27 -7.81
C GLY A 218 -6.39 -2.22 -8.63
N VAL A 219 -5.17 -2.51 -8.16
CA VAL A 219 -4.19 -3.34 -8.91
C VAL A 219 -4.05 -4.75 -8.32
N MET A 220 -4.40 -4.93 -7.04
CA MET A 220 -4.13 -6.17 -6.29
C MET A 220 -5.41 -6.89 -5.82
N ASP A 221 -6.51 -6.84 -6.58
CA ASP A 221 -7.76 -7.56 -6.29
C ASP A 221 -7.67 -9.09 -6.57
N ALA A 222 -6.45 -9.65 -6.55
CA ALA A 222 -6.18 -11.06 -6.80
C ALA A 222 -6.12 -11.84 -5.47
N GLY A 223 -7.28 -12.12 -4.87
CA GLY A 223 -7.61 -13.31 -4.06
C GLY A 223 -6.75 -13.70 -2.83
N GLY A 224 -5.65 -13.01 -2.53
CA GLY A 224 -4.72 -13.37 -1.48
C GLY A 224 -4.84 -12.44 -0.28
N SER A 225 -5.32 -12.94 0.84
CA SER A 225 -5.26 -12.25 2.13
C SER A 225 -3.80 -12.21 2.64
N TRP A 226 -2.96 -11.31 2.10
CA TRP A 226 -1.59 -11.08 2.58
C TRP A 226 -1.55 -10.57 4.04
N SER A 227 -2.68 -10.07 4.57
CA SER A 227 -2.81 -9.56 5.93
C SER A 227 -3.13 -10.64 6.99
N ALA A 228 -3.53 -11.86 6.60
CA ALA A 228 -4.05 -12.87 7.54
C ALA A 228 -3.05 -13.31 8.62
N GLY A 229 -1.75 -13.14 8.40
CA GLY A 229 -0.71 -13.63 9.32
C GLY A 229 -0.35 -12.69 10.48
N TRP A 230 -0.79 -11.43 10.46
CA TRP A 230 -0.25 -10.43 11.38
C TRP A 230 -1.31 -9.55 12.08
N HIS A 231 -2.49 -10.07 12.36
CA HIS A 231 -3.41 -9.36 13.26
C HIS A 231 -2.92 -9.52 14.71
N SER A 232 -2.37 -8.46 15.31
CA SER A 232 -1.90 -8.46 16.70
C SER A 232 -2.93 -7.79 17.63
N PRO A 233 -3.21 -8.36 18.83
CA PRO A 233 -4.11 -7.75 19.82
C PRO A 233 -3.73 -6.29 20.16
N TRP A 234 -2.43 -6.01 20.15
CA TRP A 234 -1.81 -4.71 20.43
C TRP A 234 -2.08 -3.63 19.37
N GLN A 235 -2.74 -3.95 18.25
CA GLN A 235 -3.21 -2.93 17.30
C GLN A 235 -4.25 -1.98 17.92
N ARG A 236 -4.94 -2.39 19.00
CA ARG A 236 -5.96 -1.57 19.65
C ARG A 236 -5.41 -0.51 20.60
N GLU A 237 -4.18 -0.64 21.06
CA GLU A 237 -3.57 0.29 22.01
C GLU A 237 -2.47 1.12 21.35
N GLY A 238 -2.82 2.20 20.65
CA GLY A 238 -1.83 3.06 19.99
C GLY A 238 -0.96 3.93 20.91
N LEU A 239 -1.12 3.80 22.24
CA LEU A 239 -0.39 4.61 23.21
C LEU A 239 1.13 4.36 23.19
N TRP A 240 1.57 3.13 22.88
CA TRP A 240 3.00 2.80 22.81
C TRP A 240 3.72 3.50 21.64
N ALA A 241 3.00 3.95 20.62
CA ALA A 241 3.58 4.63 19.46
C ALA A 241 3.90 6.11 19.76
N LEU A 242 3.21 6.73 20.72
CA LEU A 242 3.40 8.13 21.14
C LEU A 242 4.85 8.45 21.56
N PRO A 243 5.50 7.70 22.48
CA PRO A 243 6.88 7.99 22.87
C PRO A 243 7.86 7.93 21.70
N LEU A 244 7.61 7.10 20.68
CA LEU A 244 8.47 7.00 19.49
C LEU A 244 8.37 8.24 18.60
N VAL A 245 7.16 8.80 18.42
CA VAL A 245 6.96 10.06 17.71
C VAL A 245 7.62 11.21 18.46
N LEU A 246 7.45 11.28 19.78
CA LEU A 246 8.08 12.30 20.61
C LEU A 246 9.61 12.20 20.57
N LEU A 247 10.16 10.98 20.63
CA LEU A 247 11.59 10.73 20.47
C LEU A 247 12.09 11.19 19.09
N ALA A 248 11.37 10.84 18.02
CA ALA A 248 11.70 11.26 16.66
C ALA A 248 11.72 12.80 16.55
N GLY A 249 10.69 13.47 17.07
CA GLY A 249 10.60 14.93 17.14
C GLY A 249 11.76 15.56 17.91
N GLY A 250 12.09 15.02 19.09
CA GLY A 250 13.21 15.47 19.91
C GLY A 250 14.57 15.32 19.23
N LEU A 251 14.80 14.18 18.55
CA LEU A 251 16.02 13.93 17.77
C LEU A 251 16.19 14.96 16.64
N LEU A 252 15.12 15.23 15.90
CA LEU A 252 15.15 16.20 14.81
C LEU A 252 15.28 17.64 15.33
N ALA A 253 14.61 17.98 16.44
CA ALA A 253 14.69 19.29 17.07
C ALA A 253 16.10 19.62 17.62
N ARG A 254 16.89 18.60 17.99
CA ARG A 254 18.31 18.79 18.33
C ARG A 254 19.12 19.24 17.12
N ARG A 255 18.86 18.69 15.94
CA ARG A 255 19.59 18.98 14.69
C ARG A 255 19.12 20.25 13.98
N TRP A 256 17.82 20.52 14.05
CA TRP A 256 17.17 21.63 13.35
C TRP A 256 16.42 22.54 14.33
N PRO A 257 16.98 23.71 14.67
CA PRO A 257 16.39 24.64 15.62
C PRO A 257 14.97 25.10 15.25
N GLY A 258 14.62 25.14 13.97
CA GLY A 258 13.27 25.51 13.51
C GLY A 258 12.16 24.59 14.03
N LEU A 259 12.48 23.34 14.38
CA LEU A 259 11.52 22.41 14.98
C LEU A 259 11.30 22.64 16.49
N ARG A 260 12.10 23.50 17.14
CA ARG A 260 11.90 23.92 18.54
C ARG A 260 10.84 25.03 18.68
N SER A 261 10.22 25.42 17.58
CA SER A 261 9.09 26.33 17.57
C SER A 261 7.82 25.64 18.06
N ALA A 262 6.86 26.41 18.55
CA ALA A 262 5.54 25.87 18.92
C ALA A 262 4.81 25.24 17.71
N GLN A 263 5.13 25.64 16.49
CA GLN A 263 4.65 25.01 15.25
C GLN A 263 5.28 23.63 15.03
N GLY A 264 6.58 23.49 15.26
CA GLY A 264 7.28 22.21 15.23
C GLY A 264 6.71 21.24 16.27
N ALA A 265 6.45 21.73 17.49
CA ALA A 265 5.75 20.98 18.52
C ALA A 265 4.33 20.57 18.07
N GLY A 266 3.58 21.50 17.47
CA GLY A 266 2.26 21.21 16.90
C GLY A 266 2.28 20.12 15.82
N ALA A 267 3.27 20.12 14.93
CA ALA A 267 3.43 19.08 13.92
C ALA A 267 3.75 17.70 14.53
N VAL A 268 4.61 17.66 15.56
CA VAL A 268 4.91 16.43 16.31
C VAL A 268 3.67 15.91 17.04
N LEU A 269 2.87 16.80 17.65
CA LEU A 269 1.62 16.44 18.32
C LEU A 269 0.57 15.91 17.35
N LEU A 270 0.44 16.50 16.16
CA LEU A 270 -0.45 15.97 15.11
C LEU A 270 -0.01 14.59 14.65
N LEU A 271 1.30 14.38 14.44
CA LEU A 271 1.82 13.07 14.09
C LEU A 271 1.62 12.05 15.23
N ALA A 272 1.69 12.49 16.48
CA ALA A 272 1.41 11.64 17.64
C ALA A 272 -0.06 11.26 17.72
N ALA A 273 -0.98 12.21 17.47
CA ALA A 273 -2.42 11.93 17.37
C ALA A 273 -2.73 10.93 16.24
N LEU A 274 -2.08 11.09 15.07
CA LEU A 274 -2.18 10.12 13.98
C LEU A 274 -1.60 8.76 14.38
N ALA A 275 -0.45 8.72 15.06
CA ALA A 275 0.17 7.47 15.51
C ALA A 275 -0.65 6.74 16.57
N TRP A 276 -1.47 7.46 17.36
CA TRP A 276 -2.42 6.82 18.26
C TRP A 276 -3.48 6.02 17.49
N VAL A 277 -3.97 6.54 16.37
CA VAL A 277 -4.95 5.83 15.51
C VAL A 277 -4.24 4.78 14.64
N LEU A 278 -3.04 5.09 14.15
CA LEU A 278 -2.24 4.27 13.23
C LEU A 278 -0.84 4.03 13.82
N PRO A 279 -0.69 3.02 14.70
CA PRO A 279 0.53 2.82 15.51
C PRO A 279 1.82 2.66 14.72
N ALA A 280 1.75 2.14 13.49
CA ALA A 280 2.91 2.00 12.60
C ALA A 280 3.61 3.35 12.27
N LEU A 281 2.89 4.48 12.37
CA LEU A 281 3.48 5.80 12.16
C LEU A 281 4.54 6.17 13.21
N GLY A 282 4.47 5.62 14.42
CA GLY A 282 5.46 5.84 15.49
C GLY A 282 6.86 5.37 15.11
N PRO A 283 7.10 4.06 14.89
CA PRO A 283 8.39 3.56 14.48
C PRO A 283 8.82 4.08 13.10
N LEU A 284 7.89 4.34 12.17
CA LEU A 284 8.23 4.99 10.89
C LEU A 284 8.75 6.42 11.07
N ALA A 285 8.18 7.21 11.99
CA ALA A 285 8.67 8.53 12.33
C ALA A 285 10.09 8.46 12.92
N LEU A 286 10.35 7.49 13.80
CA LEU A 286 11.68 7.26 14.35
C LEU A 286 12.69 6.85 13.27
N LEU A 287 12.31 5.93 12.37
CA LEU A 287 13.13 5.56 11.21
C LEU A 287 13.43 6.78 10.33
N ALA A 288 12.43 7.58 9.98
CA ALA A 288 12.62 8.79 9.20
C ALA A 288 13.59 9.76 9.91
N ALA A 289 13.45 9.96 11.22
CA ALA A 289 14.35 10.80 12.01
C ALA A 289 15.80 10.28 12.01
N LEU A 290 15.99 8.97 12.15
CA LEU A 290 17.31 8.33 12.07
C LEU A 290 17.95 8.52 10.68
N ALA A 291 17.19 8.27 9.61
CA ALA A 291 17.67 8.45 8.24
C ALA A 291 18.04 9.91 7.94
N LEU A 292 17.18 10.86 8.34
CA LEU A 292 17.39 12.29 8.17
C LEU A 292 18.61 12.79 8.94
N ARG A 293 18.81 12.31 10.17
CA ARG A 293 20.01 12.62 10.97
C ARG A 293 21.29 12.17 10.27
N GLN A 294 21.28 10.99 9.65
CA GLN A 294 22.41 10.45 8.87
C GLN A 294 22.53 11.05 7.46
N GLN A 295 21.72 12.08 7.12
CA GLN A 295 21.64 12.70 5.79
C GLN A 295 21.28 11.72 4.66
N ARG A 296 20.49 10.69 4.96
CA ARG A 296 20.06 9.66 4.01
C ARG A 296 18.67 9.98 3.44
N GLY A 297 18.61 11.00 2.60
CA GLY A 297 17.34 11.47 2.02
C GLY A 297 16.52 10.37 1.33
N ARG A 298 17.17 9.44 0.61
CA ARG A 298 16.47 8.32 -0.06
C ARG A 298 15.78 7.36 0.92
N LEU A 299 16.42 7.06 2.06
CA LEU A 299 15.81 6.22 3.10
C LEU A 299 14.68 6.97 3.83
N ALA A 300 14.86 8.27 4.07
CA ALA A 300 13.79 9.10 4.63
C ALA A 300 12.56 9.14 3.70
N VAL A 301 12.77 9.24 2.38
CA VAL A 301 11.69 9.13 1.38
C VAL A 301 11.03 7.75 1.44
N ALA A 302 11.80 6.66 1.54
CA ALA A 302 11.23 5.32 1.68
C ALA A 302 10.36 5.17 2.94
N ALA A 303 10.78 5.72 4.08
CA ALA A 303 9.93 5.79 5.29
C ALA A 303 8.69 6.68 5.08
N GLY A 304 8.81 7.77 4.33
CA GLY A 304 7.67 8.61 3.94
C GLY A 304 6.66 7.88 3.07
N VAL A 305 7.12 7.10 2.08
CA VAL A 305 6.26 6.25 1.25
C VAL A 305 5.56 5.17 2.09
N ALA A 306 6.30 4.53 3.01
CA ALA A 306 5.70 3.60 3.96
C ALA A 306 4.66 4.28 4.86
N ALA A 307 4.90 5.53 5.31
CA ALA A 307 3.93 6.28 6.09
C ALA A 307 2.67 6.64 5.28
N LEU A 308 2.81 6.97 3.98
CA LEU A 308 1.67 7.17 3.08
C LEU A 308 0.86 5.88 2.88
N TRP A 309 1.53 4.73 2.79
CA TRP A 309 0.86 3.43 2.76
C TRP A 309 0.00 3.23 4.01
N VAL A 310 0.59 3.44 5.20
CA VAL A 310 -0.08 3.32 6.51
C VAL A 310 -1.26 4.29 6.62
N LEU A 311 -1.11 5.53 6.16
CA LEU A 311 -2.23 6.48 6.11
C LEU A 311 -3.34 5.98 5.19
N GLY A 312 -2.98 5.40 4.04
CA GLY A 312 -3.96 4.85 3.11
C GLY A 312 -4.64 3.58 3.58
N SER A 313 -4.10 2.87 4.58
CA SER A 313 -4.78 1.72 5.17
C SER A 313 -5.94 2.11 6.09
N PHE A 314 -5.98 3.37 6.55
CA PHE A 314 -7.11 3.92 7.32
C PHE A 314 -8.45 3.78 6.59
N TYR A 315 -8.44 3.78 5.25
CA TYR A 315 -9.63 3.57 4.43
C TYR A 315 -10.31 2.23 4.75
N TYR A 316 -9.53 1.15 4.88
CA TYR A 316 -10.02 -0.22 5.06
C TYR A 316 -10.32 -0.61 6.52
N ARG A 317 -10.21 0.33 7.47
CA ARG A 317 -10.53 0.09 8.89
C ARG A 317 -12.03 0.03 9.13
N LEU A 318 -12.58 -1.16 9.32
CA LEU A 318 -14.03 -1.38 9.49
C LEU A 318 -14.56 -0.94 10.88
N ASP A 319 -13.68 -0.67 11.83
CA ASP A 319 -14.05 -0.20 13.18
C ASP A 319 -14.50 1.27 13.24
N TRP A 320 -14.35 2.00 12.13
CA TRP A 320 -14.73 3.41 12.03
C TRP A 320 -15.76 3.64 10.93
N ALA A 321 -16.86 4.28 11.28
CA ALA A 321 -17.85 4.74 10.32
C ALA A 321 -17.22 5.67 9.29
N LEU A 322 -17.66 5.60 8.03
CA LEU A 322 -17.05 6.36 6.94
C LEU A 322 -17.13 7.88 7.18
N GLN A 323 -18.23 8.33 7.79
CA GLN A 323 -18.44 9.72 8.18
C GLN A 323 -17.40 10.20 9.21
N HIS A 324 -17.11 9.41 10.24
CA HIS A 324 -16.11 9.77 11.26
C HIS A 324 -14.70 9.83 10.66
N LYS A 325 -14.38 8.92 9.73
CA LYS A 325 -13.11 8.98 8.97
C LYS A 325 -13.00 10.28 8.17
N ALA A 326 -14.05 10.66 7.44
CA ALA A 326 -14.06 11.87 6.64
C ALA A 326 -13.89 13.13 7.51
N LEU A 327 -14.66 13.25 8.59
CA LEU A 327 -14.56 14.38 9.53
C LEU A 327 -13.18 14.45 10.19
N GLY A 328 -12.60 13.31 10.58
CA GLY A 328 -11.25 13.23 11.14
C GLY A 328 -10.19 13.73 10.17
N LEU A 329 -10.25 13.31 8.91
CA LEU A 329 -9.32 13.77 7.86
C LEU A 329 -9.48 15.26 7.54
N VAL A 330 -10.71 15.77 7.52
CA VAL A 330 -10.98 17.22 7.36
C VAL A 330 -10.40 18.00 8.54
N GLY A 331 -10.61 17.53 9.78
CA GLY A 331 -10.04 18.14 10.98
C GLY A 331 -8.51 18.15 10.94
N LEU A 332 -7.88 17.05 10.55
CA LEU A 332 -6.42 16.96 10.38
C LEU A 332 -5.92 17.93 9.30
N GLY A 333 -6.61 18.01 8.15
CA GLY A 333 -6.31 18.96 7.07
C GLY A 333 -6.42 20.42 7.53
N ALA A 334 -7.46 20.76 8.30
CA ALA A 334 -7.63 22.08 8.88
C ALA A 334 -6.52 22.42 9.88
N LEU A 335 -6.16 21.49 10.78
CA LEU A 335 -5.09 21.69 11.76
C LEU A 335 -3.72 21.87 11.08
N THR A 336 -3.41 21.06 10.08
CA THR A 336 -2.17 21.22 9.29
C THR A 336 -2.14 22.54 8.54
N ALA A 337 -3.26 22.96 7.92
CA ALA A 337 -3.37 24.26 7.26
C ALA A 337 -3.19 25.43 8.25
N LEU A 338 -3.76 25.35 9.46
CA LEU A 338 -3.58 26.34 10.52
C LEU A 338 -2.12 26.45 10.95
N LEU A 339 -1.43 25.31 11.14
CA LEU A 339 0.01 25.31 11.48
C LEU A 339 0.86 25.96 10.38
N VAL A 340 0.57 25.66 9.09
CA VAL A 340 1.28 26.26 7.95
C VAL A 340 0.98 27.75 7.81
N ARG A 341 -0.27 28.18 8.02
CA ARG A 341 -0.64 29.60 8.00
C ARG A 341 0.04 30.36 9.13
N TRP A 342 0.13 29.76 10.31
CA TRP A 342 0.84 30.34 11.44
C TRP A 342 2.35 30.52 11.16
N GLN A 343 2.99 29.59 10.44
CA GLN A 343 4.38 29.73 9.97
C GLN A 343 4.60 30.95 9.08
N ARG A 344 3.65 31.22 8.18
CA ARG A 344 3.74 32.35 7.23
C ARG A 344 3.42 33.70 7.89
N GLY A 345 2.74 33.71 9.03
CA GLY A 345 2.39 34.94 9.77
C GLY A 345 3.56 35.71 10.37
N GLY A 346 4.79 35.17 10.35
CA GLY A 346 5.99 35.83 10.88
C GLY A 346 7.16 35.97 9.89
N ALA A 347 7.03 35.46 8.66
CA ALA A 347 8.09 35.53 7.65
C ALA A 347 7.71 36.53 6.56
N GLN A 348 8.48 37.62 6.43
CA GLN A 348 8.45 38.44 5.21
C GLN A 348 8.80 37.54 4.02
N PRO A 349 8.04 37.58 2.91
CA PRO A 349 8.33 36.76 1.75
C PRO A 349 9.69 37.17 1.17
N ARG A 350 10.72 36.34 1.38
CA ARG A 350 11.95 36.43 0.58
C ARG A 350 11.61 35.99 -0.84
N SER A 351 11.48 36.97 -1.72
CA SER A 351 11.39 36.75 -3.16
C SER A 351 12.73 36.27 -3.70
N GLU A 352 12.95 34.96 -3.71
CA GLU A 352 13.96 34.36 -4.57
C GLU A 352 13.27 33.40 -5.53
N GLY A 353 13.47 33.66 -6.82
CA GLY A 353 12.79 33.02 -7.92
C GLY A 353 13.07 31.52 -8.00
N ALA A 354 11.99 30.75 -8.02
CA ALA A 354 11.88 29.46 -8.70
C ALA A 354 10.46 29.38 -9.26
N GLY A 355 10.35 28.99 -10.53
CA GLY A 355 9.18 29.24 -11.38
C GLY A 355 7.90 28.48 -11.02
N ALA A 356 6.78 29.09 -11.44
CA ALA A 356 5.56 28.51 -12.00
C ALA A 356 5.02 27.20 -11.38
N LEU A 357 3.79 27.05 -10.89
CA LEU A 357 2.54 27.81 -10.97
C LEU A 357 1.67 27.28 -9.82
N ALA A 358 1.41 28.10 -8.81
CA ALA A 358 0.23 27.93 -7.96
C ALA A 358 -0.41 29.29 -7.78
N ARG A 359 -0.85 29.89 -8.90
CA ARG A 359 -1.74 31.04 -8.85
C ARG A 359 -3.01 30.59 -8.11
N PRO A 360 -3.42 31.25 -7.02
CA PRO A 360 -4.58 30.83 -6.21
C PRO A 360 -5.88 30.76 -7.02
N TRP A 361 -5.93 31.47 -8.15
CA TRP A 361 -7.02 31.41 -9.11
C TRP A 361 -7.14 30.05 -9.80
N GLY A 362 -6.05 29.29 -9.97
CA GLY A 362 -6.10 27.94 -10.54
C GLY A 362 -6.87 26.97 -9.64
N LEU A 363 -6.63 27.02 -8.33
CA LEU A 363 -7.43 26.26 -7.36
C LEU A 363 -8.87 26.75 -7.30
N GLY A 364 -9.08 28.08 -7.32
CA GLY A 364 -10.42 28.66 -7.35
C GLY A 364 -11.22 28.31 -8.60
N LEU A 365 -10.59 28.34 -9.78
CA LEU A 365 -11.19 27.97 -11.07
C LEU A 365 -11.46 26.47 -11.14
N SER A 366 -10.55 25.62 -10.68
CA SER A 366 -10.79 24.18 -10.61
C SER A 366 -11.94 23.84 -9.66
N LEU A 367 -12.01 24.51 -8.51
CA LEU A 367 -13.13 24.36 -7.57
C LEU A 367 -14.44 24.85 -8.20
N ALA A 368 -14.44 26.04 -8.82
CA ALA A 368 -15.62 26.60 -9.47
C ALA A 368 -16.10 25.74 -10.64
N ALA A 369 -15.20 25.25 -11.49
CA ALA A 369 -15.51 24.35 -12.59
C ALA A 369 -16.05 23.01 -12.08
N GLY A 370 -15.44 22.45 -11.02
CA GLY A 370 -15.93 21.24 -10.36
C GLY A 370 -17.34 21.42 -9.79
N LEU A 371 -17.58 22.54 -9.10
CA LEU A 371 -18.89 22.90 -8.57
C LEU A 371 -19.91 23.09 -9.69
N LEU A 372 -19.57 23.79 -10.78
CA LEU A 372 -20.47 24.03 -11.89
C LEU A 372 -20.86 22.72 -12.58
N LEU A 373 -19.89 21.84 -12.85
CA LEU A 373 -20.13 20.54 -13.47
C LEU A 373 -21.07 19.67 -12.60
N VAL A 374 -20.79 19.61 -11.29
CA VAL A 374 -21.61 18.84 -10.35
C VAL A 374 -23.02 19.43 -10.24
N ASN A 375 -23.14 20.75 -10.07
CA ASN A 375 -24.44 21.41 -9.95
C ASN A 375 -25.26 21.33 -11.25
N ALA A 376 -24.63 21.42 -12.42
CA ALA A 376 -25.33 21.19 -13.70
C ALA A 376 -25.91 19.78 -13.77
N GLY A 377 -25.15 18.77 -13.33
CA GLY A 377 -25.63 17.40 -13.22
C GLY A 377 -26.80 17.24 -12.23
N ILE A 378 -26.77 17.96 -11.10
CA ILE A 378 -27.86 18.00 -10.12
C ILE A 378 -29.12 18.59 -10.74
N VAL A 379 -29.03 19.73 -11.42
CA VAL A 379 -30.19 20.40 -12.05
C VAL A 379 -30.85 19.50 -13.11
N LEU A 380 -30.07 18.76 -13.91
CA LEU A 380 -30.62 17.84 -14.90
C LEU A 380 -31.39 16.69 -14.24
N LYS A 381 -30.86 16.12 -13.15
CA LYS A 381 -31.54 15.05 -12.40
C LYS A 381 -32.78 15.58 -11.67
N GLU A 382 -32.71 16.76 -11.09
CA GLU A 382 -33.84 17.39 -10.40
C GLU A 382 -35.02 17.65 -11.35
N ARG A 383 -34.74 18.11 -12.58
CA ARG A 383 -35.77 18.23 -13.64
C ARG A 383 -36.43 16.89 -13.96
N LEU A 384 -35.64 15.81 -14.06
CA LEU A 384 -36.17 14.45 -14.28
C LEU A 384 -37.03 13.97 -13.10
N ILE A 385 -36.67 14.32 -11.86
CA ILE A 385 -37.47 13.99 -10.67
C ILE A 385 -38.83 14.68 -10.72
N GLN A 386 -38.86 15.96 -11.10
CA GLN A 386 -40.06 16.78 -11.11
C GLN A 386 -40.99 16.49 -12.30
N GLN A 387 -40.42 16.25 -13.47
CA GLN A 387 -41.17 16.10 -14.73
C GLN A 387 -41.36 14.64 -15.16
N GLY A 388 -40.58 13.72 -14.61
CA GLY A 388 -40.64 12.30 -14.94
C GLY A 388 -41.88 11.61 -14.35
N GLN A 389 -42.42 10.67 -15.10
CA GLN A 389 -43.55 9.87 -14.65
C GLN A 389 -43.10 8.89 -13.55
N PRO A 390 -43.86 8.76 -12.43
CA PRO A 390 -43.57 7.78 -11.39
C PRO A 390 -43.87 6.36 -11.89
N VAL A 391 -42.92 5.46 -11.66
CA VAL A 391 -43.06 4.03 -12.00
C VAL A 391 -42.50 3.20 -10.84
N PHE A 392 -43.26 2.23 -10.35
CA PHE A 392 -42.81 1.31 -9.31
C PHE A 392 -42.38 -0.02 -9.94
N VAL A 393 -41.19 -0.50 -9.60
CA VAL A 393 -40.65 -1.76 -10.10
C VAL A 393 -40.44 -2.72 -8.93
N GLU A 394 -41.00 -3.92 -9.01
CA GLU A 394 -40.83 -4.94 -7.98
C GLU A 394 -39.37 -5.44 -7.90
N LEU A 395 -38.85 -5.50 -6.68
CA LEU A 395 -37.50 -6.00 -6.40
C LEU A 395 -37.50 -7.52 -6.27
N ALA A 396 -36.50 -8.16 -6.86
CA ALA A 396 -36.23 -9.58 -6.64
C ALA A 396 -35.34 -9.78 -5.40
N PRO A 397 -35.41 -10.94 -4.71
CA PRO A 397 -34.54 -11.22 -3.57
C PRO A 397 -33.06 -11.23 -3.99
N VAL A 398 -32.23 -10.47 -3.27
CA VAL A 398 -30.77 -10.44 -3.40
C VAL A 398 -30.15 -10.34 -2.01
N ASP A 399 -29.03 -11.03 -1.78
CA ASP A 399 -28.24 -10.84 -0.57
C ASP A 399 -27.71 -9.39 -0.49
N PRO A 400 -28.12 -8.60 0.51
CA PRO A 400 -27.97 -7.14 0.44
C PRO A 400 -26.58 -6.61 0.78
N ARG A 401 -25.53 -7.41 0.98
CA ARG A 401 -24.33 -6.92 1.69
C ARG A 401 -23.05 -6.85 0.86
N SER A 402 -22.41 -5.68 0.86
CA SER A 402 -20.96 -5.54 0.67
C SER A 402 -20.43 -4.52 1.68
N LEU A 403 -19.74 -5.03 2.70
CA LEU A 403 -19.18 -4.26 3.82
C LEU A 403 -18.09 -3.26 3.40
N MET A 404 -17.51 -3.40 2.21
CA MET A 404 -16.29 -2.66 1.84
C MET A 404 -16.54 -1.31 1.15
N GLN A 405 -17.75 -1.05 0.65
CA GLN A 405 -18.06 0.17 -0.13
C GLN A 405 -19.02 1.14 0.60
N GLY A 406 -19.36 0.84 1.85
CA GLY A 406 -20.38 1.53 2.63
C GLY A 406 -21.68 0.74 2.72
N ASP A 407 -22.65 1.25 3.46
CA ASP A 407 -23.96 0.65 3.61
C ASP A 407 -24.80 0.88 2.34
N PHE A 408 -25.01 -0.18 1.57
CA PHE A 408 -25.88 -0.17 0.41
C PHE A 408 -26.63 -1.50 0.29
N MET A 409 -27.81 -1.45 -0.34
CA MET A 409 -28.61 -2.63 -0.66
C MET A 409 -28.43 -2.93 -2.14
N ARG A 410 -28.02 -4.15 -2.46
CA ARG A 410 -28.03 -4.64 -3.84
C ARG A 410 -29.47 -4.76 -4.33
N LEU A 411 -29.73 -4.27 -5.53
CA LEU A 411 -31.03 -4.31 -6.18
C LEU A 411 -30.98 -5.27 -7.36
N ASP A 412 -31.98 -6.14 -7.43
CA ASP A 412 -32.32 -6.90 -8.62
C ASP A 412 -33.81 -6.66 -8.89
N TYR A 413 -34.21 -6.70 -10.15
CA TYR A 413 -35.57 -6.29 -10.56
C TYR A 413 -36.29 -7.50 -11.13
N ALA A 414 -37.47 -7.82 -10.58
CA ALA A 414 -38.23 -9.01 -10.97
C ALA A 414 -38.53 -9.04 -12.47
N LEU A 415 -38.84 -7.88 -13.06
CA LEU A 415 -39.14 -7.74 -14.49
C LEU A 415 -37.96 -8.12 -15.39
N LEU A 416 -36.70 -7.96 -14.93
CA LEU A 416 -35.52 -8.30 -15.74
C LEU A 416 -35.27 -9.80 -15.80
N ARG A 417 -35.80 -10.57 -14.84
CA ARG A 417 -35.76 -12.05 -14.88
C ARG A 417 -36.71 -12.62 -15.94
N LEU A 418 -37.76 -11.87 -16.28
CA LEU A 418 -38.75 -12.25 -17.30
C LEU A 418 -38.37 -11.76 -18.69
N ALA A 419 -37.61 -10.67 -18.78
CA ALA A 419 -37.21 -10.08 -20.04
C ALA A 419 -36.15 -10.95 -20.75
N THR A 420 -36.45 -11.43 -21.96
CA THR A 420 -35.46 -12.06 -22.83
C THR A 420 -34.67 -10.98 -23.57
N VAL A 421 -33.58 -10.52 -22.97
CA VAL A 421 -32.68 -9.50 -23.56
C VAL A 421 -31.35 -10.17 -23.93
N PRO A 422 -30.79 -9.93 -25.13
CA PRO A 422 -29.46 -10.41 -25.48
C PRO A 422 -28.42 -9.94 -24.45
N GLU A 423 -27.47 -10.78 -24.07
CA GLU A 423 -26.44 -10.43 -23.09
C GLU A 423 -25.66 -9.17 -23.50
N PRO A 424 -25.20 -8.34 -22.54
CA PRO A 424 -24.42 -7.15 -22.86
C PRO A 424 -23.13 -7.54 -23.59
N GLY A 425 -23.00 -7.14 -24.86
CA GLY A 425 -21.77 -7.35 -25.62
C GLY A 425 -20.60 -6.52 -25.05
N PRO A 426 -19.34 -6.90 -25.30
CA PRO A 426 -18.15 -6.21 -24.79
C PRO A 426 -17.91 -4.81 -25.41
N GLN A 427 -18.74 -4.37 -26.35
CA GLN A 427 -18.54 -3.15 -27.11
C GLN A 427 -19.12 -1.93 -26.37
N THR A 428 -18.23 -1.02 -25.98
CA THR A 428 -18.61 0.27 -25.39
C THR A 428 -19.22 1.16 -26.49
N GLY A 429 -20.52 1.46 -26.41
CA GLY A 429 -21.20 2.34 -27.36
C GLY A 429 -22.26 1.69 -28.26
N ALA A 430 -22.54 0.39 -28.11
CA ALA A 430 -23.70 -0.23 -28.74
C ALA A 430 -25.01 0.42 -28.28
N GLN A 431 -26.02 0.49 -29.17
CA GLN A 431 -27.35 0.97 -28.81
C GLN A 431 -27.89 0.15 -27.64
N ARG A 432 -28.30 0.84 -26.57
CA ARG A 432 -28.79 0.18 -25.37
C ARG A 432 -30.22 -0.30 -25.62
N PRO A 433 -30.56 -1.56 -25.27
CA PRO A 433 -31.91 -2.06 -25.45
C PRO A 433 -32.88 -1.27 -24.58
N MET A 434 -34.02 -0.91 -25.16
CA MET A 434 -35.11 -0.24 -24.46
C MET A 434 -36.24 -1.25 -24.23
N LEU A 435 -36.75 -1.32 -23.00
CA LEU A 435 -37.92 -2.13 -22.66
C LEU A 435 -39.18 -1.26 -22.73
N VAL A 436 -40.29 -1.85 -23.21
CA VAL A 436 -41.63 -1.30 -23.04
C VAL A 436 -42.26 -1.94 -21.81
N LEU A 437 -42.64 -1.10 -20.85
CA LEU A 437 -43.28 -1.46 -19.60
C LEU A 437 -44.71 -0.92 -19.60
N ALA A 438 -45.69 -1.73 -19.19
CA ALA A 438 -47.05 -1.27 -18.95
C ALA A 438 -47.25 -1.01 -17.45
N ARG A 439 -47.95 0.07 -17.11
CA ARG A 439 -48.26 0.42 -15.72
C ARG A 439 -49.64 -0.10 -15.32
N ASP A 440 -49.71 -0.80 -14.19
CA ASP A 440 -50.99 -1.14 -13.58
C ASP A 440 -51.67 0.08 -12.91
N ALA A 441 -52.90 -0.09 -12.44
CA ALA A 441 -53.65 0.96 -11.74
C ALA A 441 -52.99 1.45 -10.44
N ARG A 442 -52.03 0.70 -9.88
CA ARG A 442 -51.24 1.06 -8.70
C ARG A 442 -49.89 1.70 -9.09
N GLY A 443 -49.60 1.83 -10.38
CA GLY A 443 -48.35 2.37 -10.92
C GLY A 443 -47.19 1.38 -10.97
N VAL A 444 -47.43 0.08 -10.76
CA VAL A 444 -46.42 -0.98 -10.84
C VAL A 444 -46.18 -1.35 -12.30
N ALA A 445 -44.91 -1.36 -12.71
CA ALA A 445 -44.49 -1.70 -14.05
C ALA A 445 -44.43 -3.22 -14.27
N GLN A 446 -45.04 -3.66 -15.37
CA GLN A 446 -44.95 -5.02 -15.87
C GLN A 446 -44.24 -5.01 -17.22
N TRP A 447 -43.28 -5.92 -17.40
CA TRP A 447 -42.60 -6.07 -18.69
C TRP A 447 -43.56 -6.56 -19.77
N ARG A 448 -43.51 -5.94 -20.96
CA ARG A 448 -44.34 -6.31 -22.12
C ARG A 448 -43.50 -6.81 -23.29
N ARG A 449 -42.59 -5.97 -23.79
CA ARG A 449 -41.79 -6.25 -24.99
C ARG A 449 -40.50 -5.43 -25.03
N LEU A 450 -39.61 -5.77 -25.96
CA LEU A 450 -38.49 -4.91 -26.36
C LEU A 450 -39.00 -3.86 -27.35
N HIS A 451 -38.59 -2.60 -27.16
CA HIS A 451 -38.96 -1.50 -28.04
C HIS A 451 -38.28 -1.63 -29.41
N ARG A 452 -39.03 -1.37 -30.48
CA ARG A 452 -38.50 -1.20 -31.84
C ARG A 452 -38.74 0.22 -32.32
N GLU A 453 -37.79 0.76 -33.08
CA GLU A 453 -37.91 2.11 -33.66
C GLU A 453 -39.19 2.23 -34.50
N GLY A 454 -39.98 3.28 -34.25
CA GLY A 454 -41.24 3.54 -34.97
C GLY A 454 -42.51 2.95 -34.32
N GLU A 455 -42.40 2.18 -33.23
CA GLU A 455 -43.58 1.71 -32.51
C GLU A 455 -44.25 2.81 -31.67
N ALA A 456 -45.57 2.96 -31.82
CA ALA A 456 -46.38 3.79 -30.94
C ALA A 456 -46.57 3.09 -29.58
N LEU A 457 -46.44 3.87 -28.50
CA LEU A 457 -46.74 3.43 -27.13
C LEU A 457 -48.22 3.67 -26.84
N ALA A 458 -48.88 2.74 -26.16
CA ALA A 458 -50.21 2.99 -25.60
C ALA A 458 -50.14 3.97 -24.40
N ASP A 459 -51.27 4.52 -23.98
CA ASP A 459 -51.33 5.52 -22.90
C ASP A 459 -50.82 5.00 -21.54
N ASP A 460 -50.87 3.68 -21.32
CA ASP A 460 -50.37 2.99 -20.13
C ASP A 460 -48.94 2.44 -20.31
N GLU A 461 -48.35 2.61 -21.49
CA GLU A 461 -47.02 2.10 -21.83
C GLU A 461 -45.94 3.19 -21.74
N LEU A 462 -44.78 2.78 -21.26
CA LEU A 462 -43.58 3.62 -21.22
C LEU A 462 -42.36 2.82 -21.63
N ARG A 463 -41.39 3.53 -22.21
CA ARG A 463 -40.09 2.94 -22.57
C ARG A 463 -39.04 3.25 -21.49
N VAL A 464 -38.18 2.29 -21.19
CA VAL A 464 -37.03 2.47 -20.28
C VAL A 464 -35.78 1.91 -20.93
N GLU A 465 -34.72 2.72 -20.98
CA GLU A 465 -33.41 2.32 -21.44
C GLU A 465 -32.68 1.46 -20.39
N LEU A 466 -32.12 0.32 -20.79
CA LEU A 466 -31.31 -0.53 -19.92
C LEU A 466 -29.85 -0.06 -19.87
N SER A 467 -29.24 -0.18 -18.70
CA SER A 467 -27.83 0.15 -18.47
C SER A 467 -27.00 -1.12 -18.21
N PRO A 468 -25.82 -1.29 -18.83
CA PRO A 468 -24.95 -2.42 -18.54
C PRO A 468 -24.19 -2.21 -17.22
N LYS A 469 -24.26 -3.17 -16.30
CA LYS A 469 -23.54 -3.18 -15.01
C LYS A 469 -23.06 -4.58 -14.65
N ALA A 470 -21.76 -4.72 -14.38
CA ALA A 470 -21.11 -5.97 -13.97
C ALA A 470 -21.48 -7.18 -14.86
N GLY A 471 -21.52 -6.98 -16.18
CA GLY A 471 -21.84 -8.03 -17.16
C GLY A 471 -23.33 -8.39 -17.26
N ARG A 472 -24.24 -7.62 -16.64
CA ARG A 472 -25.70 -7.82 -16.72
C ARG A 472 -26.42 -6.54 -17.10
N TRP A 473 -27.63 -6.65 -17.63
CA TRP A 473 -28.53 -5.51 -17.81
C TRP A 473 -29.19 -5.14 -16.47
N THR A 474 -29.26 -3.85 -16.20
CA THR A 474 -30.06 -3.26 -15.13
C THR A 474 -30.87 -2.09 -15.68
N LEU A 475 -31.85 -1.57 -14.94
CA LEU A 475 -32.58 -0.36 -15.36
C LEU A 475 -31.66 0.86 -15.32
N VAL A 476 -31.23 1.27 -14.13
CA VAL A 476 -30.39 2.46 -13.92
C VAL A 476 -29.25 2.18 -12.94
N SER A 477 -29.58 1.55 -11.81
CA SER A 477 -28.66 1.20 -10.75
C SER A 477 -28.96 -0.22 -10.27
N ASP A 478 -27.93 -0.96 -9.91
CA ASP A 478 -27.98 -2.25 -9.22
C ASP A 478 -27.77 -2.12 -7.71
N ALA A 479 -27.74 -0.89 -7.19
CA ALA A 479 -27.52 -0.59 -5.77
C ALA A 479 -28.30 0.64 -5.30
N TRP A 480 -28.73 0.61 -4.03
CA TRP A 480 -29.27 1.74 -3.27
C TRP A 480 -28.33 2.07 -2.11
N PHE A 481 -27.72 3.24 -2.13
CA PHE A 481 -26.80 3.69 -1.07
C PHE A 481 -27.57 4.46 -0.01
N PHE A 482 -27.35 4.15 1.26
CA PHE A 482 -27.99 4.81 2.39
C PHE A 482 -26.98 5.13 3.49
N LYS A 483 -27.44 5.91 4.47
CA LYS A 483 -26.60 6.28 5.62
C LYS A 483 -26.27 5.03 6.43
N GLU A 484 -25.03 4.95 6.88
CA GLU A 484 -24.55 3.87 7.75
C GLU A 484 -25.46 3.73 8.99
N GLY A 485 -25.91 2.51 9.25
CA GLY A 485 -26.84 2.18 10.36
C GLY A 485 -28.33 2.22 9.99
N GLU A 486 -28.72 2.62 8.78
CA GLU A 486 -30.13 2.57 8.33
C GLU A 486 -30.51 1.26 7.62
N ALA A 487 -29.65 0.25 7.62
CA ALA A 487 -29.87 -1.00 6.87
C ALA A 487 -31.23 -1.66 7.17
N ALA A 488 -31.59 -1.81 8.45
CA ALA A 488 -32.83 -2.45 8.88
C ALA A 488 -34.09 -1.74 8.33
N ARG A 489 -34.01 -0.43 8.09
CA ARG A 489 -35.10 0.35 7.48
C ARG A 489 -35.34 -0.05 6.03
N TRP A 490 -34.25 -0.27 5.28
CA TRP A 490 -34.30 -0.53 3.85
C TRP A 490 -34.47 -2.02 3.51
N GLU A 491 -34.20 -2.95 4.44
CA GLU A 491 -34.45 -4.40 4.28
C GLU A 491 -35.93 -4.72 3.98
N ALA A 492 -36.86 -3.87 4.43
CA ALA A 492 -38.29 -4.01 4.18
C ALA A 492 -38.71 -3.59 2.75
N ALA A 493 -37.80 -3.11 1.91
CA ALA A 493 -38.10 -2.68 0.55
C ALA A 493 -38.64 -3.83 -0.32
N ARG A 494 -39.71 -3.53 -1.07
CA ARG A 494 -40.34 -4.44 -2.04
C ARG A 494 -40.42 -3.85 -3.44
N TYR A 495 -40.46 -2.53 -3.53
CA TYR A 495 -40.51 -1.83 -4.81
C TYR A 495 -39.45 -0.73 -4.88
N ALA A 496 -38.87 -0.55 -6.06
CA ALA A 496 -38.05 0.60 -6.42
C ALA A 496 -38.91 1.64 -7.15
N GLU A 497 -38.85 2.90 -6.72
CA GLU A 497 -39.51 4.01 -7.37
C GLU A 497 -38.58 4.67 -8.38
N PHE A 498 -39.02 4.72 -9.63
CA PHE A 498 -38.34 5.38 -10.73
C PHE A 498 -39.11 6.60 -11.23
N ARG A 499 -38.35 7.57 -11.74
CA ARG A 499 -38.86 8.68 -12.55
C ARG A 499 -38.37 8.51 -13.97
N VAL A 500 -39.30 8.37 -14.91
CA VAL A 500 -39.00 8.08 -16.33
C VAL A 500 -39.46 9.25 -17.19
N ASP A 501 -38.57 9.76 -18.05
CA ASP A 501 -38.92 10.76 -19.05
C ASP A 501 -39.42 10.14 -20.37
N ALA A 502 -39.95 10.99 -21.26
CA ALA A 502 -40.42 10.55 -22.58
C ALA A 502 -39.30 9.97 -23.47
N SER A 503 -38.03 10.24 -23.19
CA SER A 503 -36.90 9.64 -23.90
C SER A 503 -36.57 8.23 -23.42
N GLY A 504 -37.15 7.81 -22.29
CA GLY A 504 -36.90 6.52 -21.65
C GLY A 504 -35.73 6.52 -20.68
N ARG A 505 -35.18 7.69 -20.36
CA ARG A 505 -34.21 7.80 -19.27
C ARG A 505 -34.94 7.69 -17.95
N ALA A 506 -34.46 6.79 -17.10
CA ALA A 506 -34.99 6.57 -15.78
C ALA A 506 -34.01 7.03 -14.70
N LEU A 507 -34.55 7.42 -13.55
CA LEU A 507 -33.79 7.69 -12.34
C LEU A 507 -34.44 6.99 -11.15
N LEU A 508 -33.67 6.20 -10.42
CA LEU A 508 -34.09 5.62 -9.14
C LEU A 508 -34.14 6.71 -8.08
N VAL A 509 -35.31 6.97 -7.50
CA VAL A 509 -35.53 8.07 -6.54
C VAL A 509 -35.83 7.60 -5.11
N GLY A 510 -36.24 6.34 -4.94
CA GLY A 510 -36.55 5.81 -3.62
C GLY A 510 -36.89 4.33 -3.62
N LEU A 511 -36.99 3.75 -2.42
CA LEU A 511 -37.52 2.41 -2.19
C LEU A 511 -38.82 2.48 -1.40
N ARG A 512 -39.75 1.58 -1.71
CA ARG A 512 -41.09 1.50 -1.11
C ARG A 512 -41.32 0.13 -0.48
N GLY A 513 -42.09 0.11 0.61
CA GLY A 513 -42.54 -1.12 1.27
C GLY A 513 -43.66 -1.83 0.49
N ALA A 514 -44.22 -2.90 1.06
CA ALA A 514 -45.27 -3.70 0.43
C ALA A 514 -46.52 -2.87 0.02
N ASP A 515 -46.87 -1.85 0.79
CA ASP A 515 -48.03 -0.97 0.55
C ASP A 515 -47.72 0.24 -0.35
N LEU A 516 -46.59 0.24 -1.09
CA LEU A 516 -46.08 1.37 -1.88
C LEU A 516 -45.79 2.65 -1.05
N ARG A 517 -45.80 2.55 0.28
CA ARG A 517 -45.42 3.64 1.19
C ARG A 517 -43.91 3.87 1.19
N PRO A 518 -43.47 5.14 1.31
CA PRO A 518 -42.04 5.46 1.42
C PRO A 518 -41.48 4.84 2.70
N LEU A 519 -40.29 4.26 2.62
CA LEU A 519 -39.54 3.75 3.77
C LEU A 519 -38.70 4.84 4.39
#